data_AF-A0A645H698-F1
#
_entry.id   AF-A0A645H698-F1
#
_cell.length_a   1.000
_cell.length_b   1.000
_cell.length_c   1.000
_cell.angle_alpha   90.00
_cell.angle_beta   90.00
_cell.angle_gamma   90.00
#
_symmetry.space_group_name_H-M   'P 1'
#
loop_
_entity.id
_entity.type
_entity.pdbx_description
1 polymer ?
#
loop_
_entity_poly.entity_id
_entity_poly.type
_entity_poly.pdbx_seq_one_letter_code
_entity_poly.pdbx_strand_id
1 'polypeptide(L)' 'MNTPYMKLKFSRQLGMTGGAVFSFGVSDSRTFETWSPHFHLVDEWTYFDDNEKRMGWMAALMGKFDFLRKTQWTVKYRIE' A
#
# COMPACT_ATOMS: atom_id res chain seq x y z
N MET A 1 -1.64 -3.51 -7.11
CA MET A 1 -1.78 -2.95 -8.49
C MET A 1 -1.93 -4.03 -9.58
N ASN A 2 -2.51 -5.21 -9.31
CA ASN A 2 -2.47 -6.34 -10.25
C ASN A 2 -3.78 -6.61 -11.02
N THR A 3 -4.86 -5.86 -10.77
CA THR A 3 -6.13 -6.09 -11.47
C THR A 3 -6.19 -5.33 -12.81
N PRO A 4 -6.73 -5.96 -13.88
CA PRO A 4 -6.85 -5.34 -15.21
C PRO A 4 -7.62 -4.02 -15.20
N TYR A 5 -8.65 -3.94 -14.36
CA TYR A 5 -9.48 -2.74 -14.19
C TYR A 5 -8.66 -1.52 -13.70
N MET A 6 -7.81 -1.70 -12.70
CA MET A 6 -6.98 -0.60 -12.18
C MET A 6 -5.97 -0.13 -13.23
N LYS A 7 -5.36 -1.04 -13.99
CA LYS A 7 -4.45 -0.67 -15.08
C LYS A 7 -5.14 0.20 -16.14
N LEU A 8 -6.36 -0.16 -16.54
CA LEU A 8 -7.13 0.61 -17.53
C LEU A 8 -7.61 1.97 -17.00
N LYS A 9 -8.02 2.04 -15.73
CA LYS A 9 -8.46 3.27 -15.10
C LYS A 9 -7.33 4.30 -15.00
N PHE A 10 -6.17 3.88 -14.49
CA PHE A 10 -5.02 4.76 -14.33
C PHE A 10 -4.40 5.17 -15.66
N SER A 11 -4.32 4.27 -16.66
CA SER A 11 -3.81 4.62 -17.98
C SER A 11 -4.67 5.70 -18.65
N ARG A 12 -5.99 5.60 -18.53
CA ARG A 12 -6.93 6.61 -19.06
C ARG A 12 -6.85 7.95 -18.31
N GLN A 13 -6.82 7.94 -16.98
CA GLN A 13 -6.79 9.18 -16.19
C GLN A 13 -5.48 9.96 -16.34
N LEU A 14 -4.36 9.26 -16.59
CA LEU A 14 -3.03 9.86 -16.60
C LEU A 14 -2.47 10.00 -18.03
N GLY A 15 -3.30 9.77 -19.06
CA GLY A 15 -2.91 9.93 -20.47
C GLY A 15 -1.81 8.98 -20.94
N MET A 16 -1.60 7.85 -20.24
CA MET A 16 -0.51 6.93 -20.55
C MET A 16 -0.89 6.03 -21.73
N THR A 17 -0.23 6.24 -22.87
CA THR A 17 -0.33 5.42 -24.07
C THR A 17 1.00 4.70 -24.35
N GLY A 18 0.96 3.54 -25.01
CA GLY A 18 2.17 2.88 -25.54
C GLY A 18 3.07 2.17 -24.52
N GLY A 19 2.55 1.19 -23.77
CA GLY A 19 3.39 0.32 -22.94
C GLY A 19 3.98 0.96 -21.67
N ALA A 20 3.65 2.22 -21.38
CA ALA A 20 3.93 2.85 -20.10
C ALA A 20 3.11 2.17 -18.99
N VAL A 21 3.75 1.21 -18.31
CA VAL A 21 3.20 0.54 -17.12
C VAL A 21 3.70 1.28 -15.89
N PHE A 22 2.80 1.57 -14.95
CA PHE A 22 3.18 2.03 -13.61
C PHE A 22 4.07 0.97 -12.95
N SER A 23 5.39 1.20 -12.95
CA SER A 23 6.38 0.42 -12.21
C SER A 23 6.66 1.00 -10.81
N PHE A 24 6.07 2.15 -10.50
CA PHE A 24 6.23 2.84 -9.23
C PHE A 24 5.09 2.51 -8.27
N GLY A 25 5.42 2.45 -6.99
CA GLY A 25 4.48 2.11 -5.93
C GLY A 25 4.90 0.84 -5.20
N VAL A 26 4.87 0.92 -3.87
CA VAL A 26 5.12 -0.21 -2.99
C VAL A 26 3.79 -0.93 -2.85
N SER A 27 3.72 -2.18 -3.33
CA SER A 27 2.47 -2.95 -3.27
C SER A 27 2.35 -3.78 -2.00
N ASP A 28 3.47 -4.03 -1.34
CA ASP A 28 3.55 -4.78 -0.10
C ASP A 28 4.60 -4.18 0.84
N SER A 29 4.34 -4.28 2.14
CA SER A 29 5.23 -3.75 3.17
C SER A 29 6.63 -4.32 3.08
N ARG A 30 6.83 -5.56 2.60
CA ARG A 30 8.14 -6.23 2.45
C ARG A 30 8.87 -5.92 1.15
N THR A 31 8.33 -5.03 0.30
CA THR A 31 8.97 -4.69 -0.99
C THR A 31 10.42 -4.26 -0.80
N PHE A 32 10.74 -3.55 0.29
CA PHE A 32 12.09 -3.05 0.55
C PHE A 32 13.08 -4.15 0.99
N GLU A 33 12.61 -5.24 1.58
CA GLU A 33 13.46 -6.41 1.89
C GLU A 33 14.01 -7.04 0.61
N THR A 34 13.32 -6.90 -0.52
CA THR A 34 13.81 -7.40 -1.82
C THR A 34 14.94 -6.55 -2.41
N TRP A 35 15.12 -5.31 -1.93
CA TRP A 35 16.16 -4.42 -2.44
C TRP A 35 17.52 -4.69 -1.80
N SER A 36 17.54 -5.17 -0.55
CA SER A 36 18.75 -5.51 0.18
C SER A 36 18.44 -6.43 1.36
N PRO A 37 19.28 -7.43 1.65
CA PRO A 37 19.12 -8.29 2.83
C PRO A 37 19.29 -7.55 4.16
N HIS A 38 19.80 -6.32 4.13
CA HIS A 38 20.01 -5.46 5.30
C HIS A 38 18.75 -4.73 5.78
N PHE A 39 17.68 -4.74 4.97
CA PHE A 39 16.40 -4.16 5.35
C PHE A 39 15.55 -5.22 6.04
N HIS A 40 15.15 -4.94 7.27
CA HIS A 40 14.24 -5.78 8.03
C HIS A 40 12.99 -5.01 8.40
N LEU A 41 11.82 -5.50 7.97
CA LEU A 41 10.54 -4.93 8.37
C LEU A 41 10.33 -5.17 9.87
N VAL A 42 10.26 -4.08 10.64
CA VAL A 42 10.02 -4.13 12.09
C VAL A 42 8.54 -4.10 12.37
N ASP A 43 7.82 -3.18 11.73
CA ASP A 43 6.40 -2.97 11.98
C ASP A 43 5.73 -2.25 10.80
N GLU A 44 4.41 -2.34 10.74
CA GLU A 44 3.57 -1.58 9.81
C GLU A 44 2.38 -0.98 10.55
N TRP A 45 2.02 0.24 10.19
CA TRP A 45 0.94 0.97 10.83
C TRP A 45 0.09 1.68 9.79
N THR A 46 -1.23 1.60 9.92
CA THR A 46 -2.17 2.41 9.15
C THR A 46 -3.03 3.23 10.10
N TYR A 47 -3.54 4.38 9.63
CA TYR A 47 -4.43 5.21 10.41
C TYR A 47 -5.69 4.48 10.91
N PHE A 48 -6.12 3.41 10.22
CA PHE A 48 -7.22 2.58 10.68
C PHE A 48 -6.92 1.81 11.98
N ASP A 49 -5.66 1.68 12.38
CA ASP A 49 -5.25 1.02 13.63
C ASP A 49 -5.53 1.87 14.87
N ASP A 50 -5.53 3.20 14.75
CA ASP A 50 -5.69 4.13 15.86
C ASP A 50 -7.14 4.24 16.38
N ASN A 51 -8.07 3.50 15.77
CA ASN A 51 -9.48 3.38 16.16
C ASN A 51 -10.14 4.73 16.49
N GLU A 52 -9.87 5.73 15.64
CA GLU A 52 -10.24 7.11 15.92
C GLU A 52 -11.78 7.27 15.99
N LYS A 53 -12.25 7.94 17.06
CA LYS A 53 -13.69 8.09 17.38
C LYS A 53 -14.53 8.63 16.22
N ARG A 54 -13.94 9.43 15.34
CA ARG A 54 -14.62 10.02 14.17
C ARG A 54 -14.88 9.03 13.04
N MET A 55 -14.04 8.00 12.91
CA MET A 55 -14.24 6.91 11.95
C MET A 55 -15.07 5.76 12.52
N GLY A 56 -15.14 5.62 13.85
CA GLY A 56 -16.01 4.67 14.54
C GLY A 56 -15.91 3.24 13.96
N TRP A 57 -17.06 2.63 13.67
CA TRP A 57 -17.15 1.28 13.11
C TRP A 57 -16.44 1.09 11.75
N MET A 58 -16.26 2.16 10.96
CA MET A 58 -15.54 2.06 9.67
C MET A 58 -14.06 1.77 9.86
N ALA A 59 -13.41 2.34 10.88
CA ALA A 59 -12.01 2.04 11.19
C ALA A 59 -11.85 0.56 11.56
N ALA A 60 -12.74 0.04 12.41
CA ALA A 60 -12.74 -1.37 12.80
C ALA A 60 -13.01 -2.34 11.64
N LEU A 61 -13.73 -1.90 10.60
CA LEU A 61 -14.02 -2.73 9.42
C LEU A 61 -12.90 -2.62 8.37
N MET A 62 -12.43 -1.41 8.06
CA MET A 62 -11.34 -1.17 7.10
C MET A 62 -9.98 -1.65 7.62
N GLY A 63 -9.75 -1.58 8.94
CA GLY A 63 -8.58 -2.12 9.61
C GLY A 63 -8.50 -3.65 9.63
N LYS A 64 -9.56 -4.38 9.24
CA LYS A 64 -9.54 -5.85 9.14
C LYS A 64 -9.20 -6.38 7.76
N PHE A 65 -9.34 -5.56 6.72
CA PHE A 65 -9.08 -5.97 5.35
C PHE A 65 -7.72 -5.42 4.90
N ASP A 66 -6.75 -6.32 4.71
CA ASP A 66 -5.38 -5.96 4.30
C ASP A 66 -5.32 -5.10 3.04
N PHE A 67 -6.24 -5.31 2.08
CA PHE A 67 -6.32 -4.48 0.88
C PHE A 67 -6.64 -3.01 1.19
N LEU A 68 -7.48 -2.75 2.20
CA LEU A 68 -7.88 -1.39 2.60
C LEU A 68 -6.82 -0.77 3.51
N ARG A 69 -6.23 -1.55 4.43
CA ARG A 69 -5.07 -1.15 5.23
C ARG A 69 -3.91 -0.68 4.34
N LYS A 70 -3.64 -1.43 3.27
CA LYS A 70 -2.56 -1.16 2.29
C LYS A 70 -2.95 -0.15 1.20
N THR A 71 -3.89 0.75 1.47
CA THR A 71 -4.12 1.93 0.61
C THR A 71 -3.20 3.08 1.02
N GLN A 72 -3.08 3.31 2.33
CA GLN A 72 -2.14 4.27 2.91
C GLN A 72 -1.67 3.74 4.26
N TRP A 73 -0.39 3.43 4.35
CA TRP A 73 0.22 2.87 5.55
C TRP A 73 1.68 3.30 5.63
N THR A 74 2.22 3.24 6.84
CA THR A 74 3.59 3.56 7.18
C THR A 74 4.29 2.26 7.54
N VAL A 75 5.50 2.07 7.02
CA VAL A 75 6.35 0.93 7.36
C VAL A 75 7.54 1.40 8.17
N LYS A 76 7.84 0.67 9.24
CA LYS A 76 9.02 0.88 10.07
C LYS A 76 10.04 -0.19 9.72
N TYR A 77 11.21 0.25 9.27
CA TYR A 77 12.32 -0.62 8.93
C TYR A 77 13.50 -0.41 9.86
N ARG A 78 14.24 -1.50 10.11
CA ARG A 78 15.59 -1.45 10.64
C ARG A 78 16.57 -1.72 9.50
N ILE A 79 17.68 -1.00 9.53
CA ILE A 79 18.81 -1.17 8.61
C ILE A 79 19.97 -1.68 9.47
N GLU A 80 20.54 -2.82 9.10
CA GLU A 80 21.70 -3.43 9.79
C GLU A 80 22.94 -3.48 8.89
#